data_AF-A0AAE6UTE4-F1
#
_entry.id   AF-A0AAE6UTE4-F1
#
_cell.length_a   1.000
_cell.length_b   1.000
_cell.length_c   1.000
_cell.angle_alpha   90.00
_cell.angle_beta   90.00
_cell.angle_gamma   90.00
#
_symmetry.space_group_name_H-M   'P 1'
#
loop_
_entity.id
_entity.type
_entity.pdbx_description
1 polymer ?
#
loop_
_entity_poly.entity_id
_entity_poly.type
_entity_poly.pdbx_seq_one_letter_code
_entity_poly.pdbx_strand_id
1 'polypeptide(L)'
;MEQNPSLQENTRNKPKKNKKKIKIIISAILFVLLIGGGYTWFLVNKASSAVRNAAHDLARGDKSDLRDKAVKPITNNVSVLIMGVDESDVRGKEYGEAIRTDALLLATFNKDSKTVKLLSIPRDTYTYIPIEKKKDKITHAHAFGSAKNGKNGGPQASIDAVEKLMNVPVDYFVKFNFKSFIKIVDDLGGVEVDVPVEFTEQDSNDNAEAIHLEKGVQKLNGEEALALARTRHIDSDAMRGQRQQLVIEAILKKLTSVGSVTKVGNIIDDINGQFVTNLTFDDMLSFYKYGSDSEIEKLQIQGDDCYMAKGDDTCSKSAGGGRTYYYNPDKKELANVTNELRTHLGLPAYTKFDSDSDSKKTKESKSENSSERESSNHEVKNKNKNSSEDTETSSNDNE
;
A
#
# COMPACT_ATOMS: atom_id res chain seq x y z
N MET A 1 23.68 95.80 10.95
CA MET A 1 24.39 94.63 10.38
C MET A 1 25.54 94.31 11.31
N GLU A 2 25.70 93.11 11.84
CA GLU A 2 24.79 91.94 11.83
C GLU A 2 25.18 91.05 13.01
N GLN A 3 24.21 90.39 13.65
CA GLN A 3 24.50 89.40 14.68
C GLN A 3 25.00 88.12 14.01
N ASN A 4 26.01 87.46 14.58
CA ASN A 4 26.31 86.08 14.21
C ASN A 4 26.64 85.27 15.48
N PRO A 5 25.64 84.66 16.14
CA PRO A 5 25.86 83.87 17.34
C PRO A 5 26.54 82.55 16.99
N SER A 6 27.65 82.25 17.67
CA SER A 6 28.37 80.99 17.53
C SER A 6 27.45 79.80 17.85
N LEU A 7 27.26 78.91 16.88
CA LEU A 7 26.50 77.68 17.02
C LEU A 7 27.04 76.83 18.17
N GLN A 8 26.25 76.62 19.23
CA GLN A 8 26.56 75.60 20.22
C GLN A 8 26.36 74.22 19.59
N GLU A 9 27.46 73.47 19.46
CA GLU A 9 27.44 72.10 18.95
C GLU A 9 26.72 71.19 19.95
N ASN A 10 25.42 70.95 19.70
CA ASN A 10 24.57 70.17 20.57
C ASN A 10 24.88 68.67 20.40
N THR A 11 25.92 68.19 21.07
CA THR A 11 26.36 66.79 21.05
C THR A 11 25.28 65.87 21.62
N ARG A 12 24.37 65.41 20.75
CA ARG A 12 23.44 64.32 21.06
C ARG A 12 24.22 63.08 21.48
N ASN A 13 24.30 62.83 22.78
CA ASN A 13 24.81 61.60 23.36
C ASN A 13 24.02 60.41 22.79
N LYS A 14 24.55 59.75 21.75
CA LYS A 14 24.03 58.46 21.28
C LYS A 14 24.09 57.49 22.47
N PRO A 15 22.97 56.88 22.90
CA PRO A 15 22.99 56.02 24.08
C PRO A 15 23.98 54.87 23.84
N LYS A 16 25.01 54.76 24.69
CA LYS A 16 25.97 53.66 24.67
C LYS A 16 25.21 52.35 24.91
N LYS A 17 24.75 51.69 23.82
CA LYS A 17 24.10 50.38 23.88
C LYS A 17 24.99 49.44 24.69
N ASN A 18 24.47 49.00 25.83
CA ASN A 18 25.29 48.42 26.89
C ASN A 18 25.72 47.00 26.47
N LYS A 19 26.89 46.89 25.84
CA LYS A 19 27.38 45.67 25.16
C LYS A 19 27.37 44.43 26.07
N LYS A 20 27.47 44.60 27.40
CA LYS A 20 27.31 43.52 28.39
C LYS A 20 25.88 42.93 28.38
N LYS A 21 24.83 43.76 28.36
CA LYS A 21 23.43 43.28 28.30
C LYS A 21 23.13 42.51 27.01
N ILE A 22 23.68 42.96 25.87
CA ILE A 22 23.55 42.26 24.58
C ILE A 22 24.22 40.88 24.64
N LYS A 23 25.44 40.78 25.19
CA LYS A 23 26.12 39.50 25.38
C LYS A 23 25.34 38.54 26.29
N ILE A 24 24.73 39.03 27.37
CA ILE A 24 23.90 38.21 28.28
C ILE A 24 22.66 37.68 27.54
N ILE A 25 21.97 38.52 26.77
CA ILE A 25 20.79 38.10 25.98
C ILE A 25 21.20 37.06 24.93
N ILE A 26 22.29 37.27 24.19
CA ILE A 26 22.81 36.29 23.21
C ILE A 26 23.20 34.98 23.90
N SER A 27 23.83 35.03 25.06
CA SER A 27 24.20 33.84 25.84
C SER A 27 22.98 33.09 26.37
N ALA A 28 21.93 33.78 26.80
CA ALA A 28 20.68 33.17 27.23
C ALA A 28 19.94 32.51 26.06
N ILE A 29 19.90 33.17 24.90
CA ILE A 29 19.35 32.59 23.66
C ILE A 29 20.14 31.35 23.25
N LEU A 30 21.48 31.40 23.24
CA LEU A 30 22.33 30.23 22.96
C LEU A 30 22.11 29.09 23.95
N PHE A 31 21.93 29.38 25.24
CA PHE A 31 21.65 28.37 26.26
C PHE A 31 20.27 27.72 26.08
N VAL A 32 19.24 28.52 25.76
CA VAL A 32 17.90 28.01 25.41
C VAL A 32 17.93 27.19 24.11
N LEU A 33 18.71 27.61 23.11
CA LEU A 33 18.92 26.85 21.87
C LEU A 33 19.71 25.56 22.10
N LEU A 34 20.66 25.53 23.03
CA LEU A 34 21.40 24.31 23.41
C LEU A 34 20.52 23.32 24.17
N ILE A 35 19.71 23.79 25.13
CA ILE A 35 18.76 22.92 25.85
C ILE A 35 17.67 22.42 24.89
N GLY A 36 17.07 23.31 24.10
CA GLY A 36 16.05 22.95 23.11
C GLY A 36 16.59 22.04 22.00
N GLY A 37 17.83 22.28 21.55
CA GLY A 37 18.53 21.44 20.58
C GLY A 37 18.88 20.06 21.14
N GLY A 38 19.36 20.00 22.39
CA GLY A 38 19.64 18.74 23.08
C GLY A 38 18.37 17.90 23.32
N TYR A 39 17.27 18.55 23.72
CA TYR A 39 15.99 17.89 23.93
C TYR A 39 15.36 17.41 22.61
N THR A 40 15.39 18.22 21.55
CA THR A 40 14.90 17.78 20.23
C THR A 40 15.77 16.68 19.63
N TRP A 41 17.09 16.72 19.79
CA TRP A 41 17.99 15.62 19.40
C TRP A 41 17.72 14.34 20.17
N PHE A 42 17.45 14.42 21.48
CA PHE A 42 17.06 13.27 22.30
C PHE A 42 15.76 12.62 21.79
N LEU A 43 14.72 13.42 21.54
CA LEU A 43 13.45 12.93 20.98
C LEU A 43 13.64 12.28 19.59
N VAL A 44 14.42 12.90 18.71
CA VAL A 44 14.72 12.36 17.37
C VAL A 44 15.48 11.03 17.45
N ASN A 45 16.49 10.92 18.33
CA ASN A 45 17.21 9.66 18.52
C ASN A 45 16.32 8.55 19.10
N LYS A 46 15.39 8.90 20.01
CA LYS A 46 14.43 7.94 20.57
C LYS A 46 13.46 7.45 19.49
N ALA A 47 12.83 8.36 18.76
CA ALA A 47 11.94 8.04 17.64
C ALA A 47 12.64 7.23 16.54
N SER A 48 13.86 7.60 16.17
CA SER A 48 14.71 6.84 15.25
C SER A 48 14.97 5.41 15.73
N SER A 49 15.09 5.19 17.04
CA SER A 49 15.22 3.85 17.63
C SER A 49 13.93 3.04 17.51
N ALA A 50 12.78 3.64 17.75
CA ALA A 50 11.49 2.98 17.58
C ALA A 50 11.18 2.67 16.10
N VAL A 51 11.53 3.55 15.15
CA VAL A 51 11.48 3.21 13.72
C VAL A 51 12.39 2.03 13.40
N ARG A 52 13.63 1.96 13.93
CA ARG A 52 14.53 0.81 13.71
C ARG A 52 13.97 -0.52 14.22
N ASN A 53 13.12 -0.51 15.24
CA ASN A 53 12.46 -1.72 15.76
C ASN A 53 11.23 -2.12 14.93
N ALA A 54 10.55 -1.14 14.31
CA ALA A 54 9.45 -1.35 13.36
C ALA A 54 9.93 -1.58 11.91
N ALA A 55 11.22 -1.35 11.65
CA ALA A 55 11.86 -1.47 10.35
C ALA A 55 11.84 -2.92 9.90
N HIS A 56 11.29 -3.13 8.71
CA HIS A 56 11.17 -4.44 8.09
C HIS A 56 11.61 -4.36 6.64
N ASP A 57 12.81 -4.85 6.38
CA ASP A 57 13.36 -4.96 5.03
C ASP A 57 12.44 -5.85 4.17
N LEU A 58 12.12 -5.37 2.98
CA LEU A 58 11.34 -6.15 2.02
C LEU A 58 12.22 -7.29 1.48
N ALA A 59 11.63 -8.45 1.17
CA ALA A 59 12.38 -9.61 0.66
C ALA A 59 13.08 -9.34 -0.69
N ARG A 60 12.60 -8.32 -1.41
CA ARG A 60 13.19 -7.77 -2.65
C ARG A 60 14.20 -6.62 -2.43
N GLY A 61 14.46 -6.22 -1.18
CA GLY A 61 15.23 -5.03 -0.84
C GLY A 61 14.51 -3.71 -1.11
N ASP A 62 15.28 -2.62 -1.19
CA ASP A 62 14.79 -1.23 -1.16
C ASP A 62 14.14 -0.72 -2.46
N LYS A 63 13.79 -1.60 -3.40
CA LYS A 63 13.33 -1.21 -4.73
C LYS A 63 12.25 -2.15 -5.29
N SER A 64 11.20 -1.56 -5.85
CA SER A 64 10.26 -2.25 -6.73
C SER A 64 10.89 -2.56 -8.09
N ASP A 65 10.55 -3.70 -8.71
CA ASP A 65 10.94 -4.01 -10.10
C ASP A 65 10.33 -3.04 -11.12
N LEU A 66 9.28 -2.29 -10.73
CA LEU A 66 8.67 -1.23 -11.53
C LEU A 66 9.43 0.12 -11.43
N ARG A 67 10.61 0.15 -10.80
CA ARG A 67 11.53 1.30 -10.70
C ARG A 67 12.92 0.95 -11.25
N ASP A 68 13.56 1.88 -11.95
CA ASP A 68 14.96 1.71 -12.38
C ASP A 68 15.92 1.74 -11.18
N LYS A 69 15.67 2.65 -10.23
CA LYS A 69 16.48 2.92 -9.03
C LYS A 69 15.60 3.08 -7.80
N ALA A 70 16.18 2.85 -6.61
CA ALA A 70 15.53 3.20 -5.34
C ALA A 70 15.22 4.71 -5.29
N VAL A 71 14.12 5.06 -4.64
CA VAL A 71 13.58 6.42 -4.57
C VAL A 71 13.43 6.87 -3.12
N LYS A 72 13.60 8.17 -2.84
CA LYS A 72 13.48 8.74 -1.49
C LYS A 72 12.45 9.87 -1.47
N PRO A 73 11.55 9.98 -0.46
CA PRO A 73 10.44 10.95 -0.46
C PRO A 73 10.88 12.41 -0.56
N ILE A 74 12.11 12.72 -0.12
CA ILE A 74 12.72 14.05 -0.19
C ILE A 74 13.20 14.47 -1.59
N THR A 75 13.44 13.53 -2.51
CA THR A 75 14.02 13.78 -3.85
C THR A 75 13.20 13.20 -5.00
N ASN A 76 12.19 12.37 -4.74
CA ASN A 76 11.42 11.66 -5.75
C ASN A 76 9.93 11.66 -5.41
N ASN A 77 9.11 11.44 -6.44
CA ASN A 77 7.70 11.07 -6.25
C ASN A 77 7.66 9.60 -5.82
N VAL A 78 6.97 9.32 -4.72
CA VAL A 78 6.99 8.01 -4.03
C VAL A 78 5.58 7.50 -3.76
N SER A 79 5.48 6.20 -3.57
CA SER A 79 4.25 5.49 -3.23
C SER A 79 4.37 4.84 -1.85
N VAL A 80 3.24 4.79 -1.14
CA VAL A 80 3.12 4.13 0.17
C VAL A 80 1.87 3.24 0.16
N LEU A 81 2.05 1.93 0.37
CA LEU A 81 0.93 1.02 0.62
C LEU A 81 0.59 1.00 2.12
N ILE A 82 -0.61 1.47 2.46
CA ILE A 82 -1.15 1.48 3.81
C ILE A 82 -2.02 0.23 4.00
N MET A 83 -1.67 -0.57 5.01
CA MET A 83 -2.30 -1.86 5.33
C MET A 83 -2.88 -1.83 6.75
N GLY A 84 -4.21 -1.82 6.85
CA GLY A 84 -4.90 -2.11 8.10
C GLY A 84 -5.14 -3.61 8.22
N VAL A 85 -4.61 -4.25 9.27
CA VAL A 85 -4.84 -5.67 9.57
C VAL A 85 -5.74 -5.86 10.78
N ASP A 86 -6.66 -6.81 10.69
CA ASP A 86 -7.46 -7.27 11.82
C ASP A 86 -6.63 -8.32 12.61
N GLU A 87 -5.68 -7.81 13.40
CA GLU A 87 -4.83 -8.60 14.28
C GLU A 87 -5.20 -8.33 15.75
N SER A 88 -5.73 -9.33 16.43
CA SER A 88 -5.96 -9.32 17.89
C SER A 88 -5.34 -10.55 18.55
N ASP A 89 -4.94 -10.44 19.82
CA ASP A 89 -4.31 -11.53 20.58
C ASP A 89 -5.25 -12.74 20.79
N VAL A 90 -6.55 -12.53 20.59
CA VAL A 90 -7.59 -13.57 20.58
C VAL A 90 -7.60 -14.26 19.21
N ARG A 91 -7.70 -13.48 18.12
CA ARG A 91 -7.74 -14.02 16.74
C ARG A 91 -6.44 -14.70 16.31
N GLY A 92 -5.29 -14.24 16.80
CA GLY A 92 -4.00 -14.91 16.57
C GLY A 92 -3.92 -16.30 17.21
N LYS A 93 -4.70 -16.58 18.28
CA LYS A 93 -4.81 -17.91 18.90
C LYS A 93 -5.83 -18.81 18.19
N GLU A 94 -6.83 -18.22 17.53
CA GLU A 94 -7.93 -18.93 16.88
C GLU A 94 -7.65 -19.24 15.40
N TYR A 95 -6.99 -18.32 14.68
CA TYR A 95 -6.71 -18.40 13.23
C TYR A 95 -5.21 -18.49 12.88
N GLY A 96 -4.33 -18.47 13.87
CA GLY A 96 -2.87 -18.51 13.68
C GLY A 96 -2.32 -17.31 12.92
N GLU A 97 -1.26 -17.50 12.14
CA GLU A 97 -0.57 -16.43 11.40
C GLU A 97 -1.36 -15.91 10.16
N ALA A 98 -2.52 -16.49 9.83
CA ALA A 98 -3.31 -16.23 8.63
C ALA A 98 -4.11 -14.91 8.66
N ILE A 99 -3.44 -13.82 9.06
CA ILE A 99 -4.01 -12.48 9.20
C ILE A 99 -4.30 -11.87 7.83
N ARG A 100 -5.50 -11.32 7.65
CA ARG A 100 -5.99 -10.64 6.43
C ARG A 100 -5.85 -9.12 6.55
N THR A 101 -5.67 -8.44 5.42
CA THR A 101 -5.72 -6.95 5.36
C THR A 101 -7.15 -6.49 5.09
N ASP A 102 -7.74 -5.79 6.06
CA ASP A 102 -9.12 -5.29 6.03
C ASP A 102 -9.22 -3.84 5.49
N ALA A 103 -8.08 -3.13 5.44
CA ALA A 103 -7.90 -1.89 4.68
C ALA A 103 -6.65 -1.99 3.80
N LEU A 104 -6.79 -1.61 2.52
CA LEU A 104 -5.69 -1.51 1.55
C LEU A 104 -5.83 -0.17 0.82
N LEU A 105 -4.90 0.74 1.08
CA LEU A 105 -4.87 2.08 0.49
C LEU A 105 -3.51 2.33 -0.14
N LEU A 106 -3.48 2.65 -1.44
CA LEU A 106 -2.26 3.03 -2.14
C LEU A 106 -2.19 4.55 -2.27
N ALA A 107 -1.28 5.17 -1.53
CA ALA A 107 -1.01 6.60 -1.61
C ALA A 107 0.16 6.86 -2.57
N THR A 108 0.01 7.79 -3.52
CA THR A 108 1.13 8.34 -4.30
C THR A 108 1.34 9.80 -3.95
N PHE A 109 2.60 10.20 -3.79
CA PHE A 109 3.03 11.52 -3.37
C PHE A 109 3.87 12.14 -4.48
N ASN A 110 3.45 13.29 -5.00
CA ASN A 110 4.19 14.03 -6.02
C ASN A 110 4.81 15.29 -5.41
N LYS A 111 6.15 15.36 -5.40
CA LYS A 111 6.90 16.44 -4.75
C LYS A 111 6.83 17.76 -5.52
N ASP A 112 6.60 17.67 -6.84
CA ASP A 112 6.66 18.79 -7.77
C ASP A 112 5.33 19.54 -7.81
N SER A 113 4.20 18.81 -7.85
CA SER A 113 2.86 19.39 -7.72
C SER A 113 2.41 19.58 -6.26
N LYS A 114 3.08 18.95 -5.28
CA LYS A 114 2.66 18.89 -3.87
C LYS A 114 1.23 18.38 -3.70
N THR A 115 0.93 17.27 -4.36
CA THR A 115 -0.38 16.61 -4.27
C THR A 115 -0.22 15.16 -3.86
N VAL A 116 -1.25 14.60 -3.26
CA VAL A 116 -1.34 13.20 -2.86
C VAL A 116 -2.57 12.60 -3.54
N LYS A 117 -2.41 11.46 -4.22
CA LYS A 117 -3.55 10.63 -4.66
C LYS A 117 -3.64 9.44 -3.72
N LEU A 118 -4.82 9.17 -3.18
CA LEU A 118 -5.09 8.09 -2.23
C LEU A 118 -6.12 7.14 -2.83
N LEU A 119 -5.67 6.01 -3.37
CA LEU A 119 -6.53 4.97 -3.95
C LEU A 119 -6.98 3.97 -2.89
N SER A 120 -8.29 3.79 -2.73
CA SER A 120 -8.86 2.66 -1.97
C SER A 120 -8.99 1.41 -2.84
N ILE A 121 -8.49 0.29 -2.33
CA ILE A 121 -8.52 -1.02 -2.98
C ILE A 121 -9.44 -1.94 -2.16
N PRO A 122 -10.65 -2.28 -2.66
CA PRO A 122 -11.58 -3.14 -1.94
C PRO A 122 -10.95 -4.48 -1.54
N ARG A 123 -11.15 -4.91 -0.30
CA ARG A 123 -10.51 -6.12 0.28
C ARG A 123 -10.76 -7.39 -0.54
N ASP A 124 -11.93 -7.46 -1.16
CA ASP A 124 -12.43 -8.61 -1.90
C ASP A 124 -12.12 -8.54 -3.40
N THR A 125 -11.31 -7.56 -3.82
CA THR A 125 -10.83 -7.40 -5.21
C THR A 125 -10.22 -8.69 -5.74
N TYR A 126 -10.80 -9.23 -6.80
CA TYR A 126 -10.34 -10.43 -7.48
C TYR A 126 -9.12 -10.12 -8.36
N THR A 127 -7.95 -10.57 -7.93
CA THR A 127 -6.68 -10.32 -8.60
C THR A 127 -5.78 -11.55 -8.58
N TYR A 128 -4.73 -11.55 -9.40
CA TYR A 128 -3.70 -12.57 -9.36
C TYR A 128 -2.80 -12.38 -8.13
N ILE A 129 -2.64 -13.43 -7.34
CA ILE A 129 -1.83 -13.44 -6.11
C ILE A 129 -0.52 -14.18 -6.42
N PRO A 130 0.62 -13.48 -6.58
CA PRO A 130 1.85 -14.11 -7.09
C PRO A 130 2.35 -15.30 -6.26
N ILE A 131 2.30 -15.21 -4.93
CA ILE A 131 2.75 -16.28 -4.02
C ILE A 131 1.89 -17.55 -4.09
N GLU A 132 0.63 -17.44 -4.54
CA GLU A 132 -0.29 -18.58 -4.78
C GLU A 132 -0.30 -19.06 -6.23
N LYS A 133 0.25 -18.26 -7.17
CA LYS A 133 0.20 -18.49 -8.62
C LYS A 133 -1.22 -18.66 -9.19
N LYS A 134 -2.22 -18.08 -8.52
CA LYS A 134 -3.66 -18.17 -8.87
C LYS A 134 -4.36 -16.83 -8.62
N LYS A 135 -5.60 -16.68 -9.10
CA LYS A 135 -6.45 -15.54 -8.71
C LYS A 135 -7.22 -15.83 -7.43
N ASP A 136 -7.34 -14.82 -6.58
CA ASP A 136 -8.14 -14.83 -5.34
C ASP A 136 -8.44 -13.38 -4.90
N LYS A 137 -9.06 -13.19 -3.75
CA LYS A 137 -9.22 -11.88 -3.10
C LYS A 137 -7.87 -11.30 -2.71
N ILE A 138 -7.65 -10.01 -2.98
CA ILE A 138 -6.39 -9.34 -2.62
C ILE A 138 -6.10 -9.38 -1.12
N THR A 139 -7.11 -9.33 -0.25
CA THR A 139 -6.96 -9.48 1.21
C THR A 139 -6.32 -10.81 1.65
N HIS A 140 -6.44 -11.87 0.84
CA HIS A 140 -5.80 -13.14 1.13
C HIS A 140 -4.28 -13.13 0.85
N ALA A 141 -3.76 -12.18 0.07
CA ALA A 141 -2.34 -12.08 -0.22
C ALA A 141 -1.50 -12.03 1.08
N HIS A 142 -1.90 -11.19 2.03
CA HIS A 142 -1.25 -11.08 3.33
C HIS A 142 -1.28 -12.41 4.10
N ALA A 143 -2.43 -13.09 4.14
CA ALA A 143 -2.58 -14.36 4.85
C ALA A 143 -1.74 -15.49 4.24
N PHE A 144 -1.66 -15.57 2.90
CA PHE A 144 -0.81 -16.53 2.20
C PHE A 144 0.69 -16.22 2.37
N GLY A 145 1.05 -14.92 2.35
CA GLY A 145 2.40 -14.45 2.66
C GLY A 145 2.83 -14.86 4.06
N SER A 146 1.99 -14.60 5.07
CA SER A 146 2.24 -15.00 6.45
C SER A 146 2.36 -16.51 6.61
N ALA A 147 1.43 -17.29 6.04
CA ALA A 147 1.42 -18.74 6.19
C ALA A 147 2.62 -19.44 5.52
N LYS A 148 3.22 -18.85 4.48
CA LYS A 148 4.36 -19.44 3.74
C LYS A 148 5.72 -18.96 4.22
N ASN A 149 5.82 -17.70 4.62
CA ASN A 149 7.09 -17.02 4.89
C ASN A 149 7.13 -16.43 6.32
N GLY A 150 6.23 -16.87 7.21
CA GLY A 150 6.02 -16.33 8.56
C GLY A 150 5.34 -14.95 8.56
N LYS A 151 4.85 -14.47 9.71
CA LYS A 151 4.20 -13.14 9.94
C LYS A 151 4.81 -11.93 9.18
N ASN A 152 6.09 -12.00 8.86
CA ASN A 152 6.88 -11.00 8.12
C ASN A 152 6.73 -11.06 6.58
N GLY A 153 6.30 -12.21 6.03
CA GLY A 153 6.02 -12.37 4.60
C GLY A 153 4.68 -11.81 4.13
N GLY A 154 3.73 -11.59 5.05
CA GLY A 154 2.41 -11.01 4.72
C GLY A 154 2.48 -9.65 4.01
N PRO A 155 3.23 -8.65 4.52
CA PRO A 155 3.45 -7.38 3.85
C PRO A 155 3.97 -7.52 2.41
N GLN A 156 5.02 -8.34 2.19
CA GLN A 156 5.58 -8.55 0.86
C GLN A 156 4.54 -9.12 -0.12
N ALA A 157 3.79 -10.14 0.30
CA ALA A 157 2.78 -10.76 -0.57
C ALA A 157 1.63 -9.80 -0.94
N SER A 158 1.19 -8.94 -0.01
CA SER A 158 0.23 -7.87 -0.31
C SER A 158 0.80 -6.85 -1.28
N ILE A 159 2.05 -6.44 -1.09
CA ILE A 159 2.75 -5.52 -1.99
C ILE A 159 2.81 -6.10 -3.41
N ASP A 160 3.27 -7.35 -3.56
CA ASP A 160 3.40 -8.00 -4.87
C ASP A 160 2.02 -8.17 -5.56
N ALA A 161 0.95 -8.40 -4.79
CA ALA A 161 -0.41 -8.47 -5.33
C ALA A 161 -0.95 -7.10 -5.76
N VAL A 162 -0.65 -6.02 -5.02
CA VAL A 162 -1.01 -4.64 -5.41
C VAL A 162 -0.22 -4.20 -6.64
N GLU A 163 1.09 -4.46 -6.69
CA GLU A 163 1.91 -4.14 -7.87
C GLU A 163 1.48 -4.94 -9.09
N LYS A 164 1.09 -6.22 -8.94
CA LYS A 164 0.57 -7.02 -10.06
C LYS A 164 -0.84 -6.60 -10.51
N LEU A 165 -1.69 -6.12 -9.60
CA LEU A 165 -3.01 -5.56 -9.93
C LEU A 165 -2.89 -4.21 -10.66
N MET A 166 -2.15 -3.28 -10.08
CA MET A 166 -2.11 -1.88 -10.50
C MET A 166 -0.97 -1.57 -11.48
N ASN A 167 0.06 -2.41 -11.60
CA ASN A 167 1.30 -2.05 -12.29
C ASN A 167 1.85 -0.65 -11.88
N VAL A 168 1.66 -0.28 -10.62
CA VAL A 168 2.19 0.92 -9.95
C VAL A 168 3.19 0.40 -8.91
N PRO A 169 4.45 0.90 -8.85
CA PRO A 169 5.36 0.49 -7.78
C PRO A 169 4.78 0.81 -6.41
N VAL A 170 5.20 0.03 -5.43
CA VAL A 170 5.05 0.30 -4.00
C VAL A 170 6.46 0.47 -3.45
N ASP A 171 6.88 1.73 -3.27
CA ASP A 171 8.22 2.07 -2.79
C ASP A 171 8.32 1.86 -1.27
N TYR A 172 7.24 2.20 -0.56
CA TYR A 172 7.13 2.07 0.88
C TYR A 172 5.83 1.40 1.32
N PHE A 173 5.78 0.92 2.55
CA PHE A 173 4.55 0.44 3.17
C PHE A 173 4.45 0.81 4.65
N VAL A 174 3.22 0.86 5.17
CA VAL A 174 2.93 0.91 6.60
C VAL A 174 1.84 -0.11 6.91
N LYS A 175 2.12 -1.06 7.80
CA LYS A 175 1.13 -1.98 8.37
C LYS A 175 0.83 -1.59 9.80
N PHE A 176 -0.45 -1.48 10.14
CA PHE A 176 -0.95 -1.25 11.50
C PHE A 176 -2.11 -2.18 11.82
N ASN A 177 -2.27 -2.52 13.10
CA ASN A 177 -3.45 -3.20 13.63
C ASN A 177 -4.39 -2.19 14.34
N PHE A 178 -5.59 -2.63 14.71
CA PHE A 178 -6.59 -1.76 15.36
C PHE A 178 -6.08 -1.08 16.65
N LYS A 179 -5.28 -1.78 17.48
CA LYS A 179 -4.70 -1.20 18.71
C LYS A 179 -3.76 -0.03 18.40
N SER A 180 -2.84 -0.24 17.46
CA SER A 180 -1.92 0.82 17.01
C SER A 180 -2.65 1.97 16.32
N PHE A 181 -3.73 1.69 15.58
CA PHE A 181 -4.56 2.71 14.94
C PHE A 181 -5.24 3.63 15.97
N ILE A 182 -5.92 3.05 16.97
CA ILE A 182 -6.58 3.80 18.06
C ILE A 182 -5.54 4.71 18.73
N LYS A 183 -4.40 4.12 19.10
CA LYS A 183 -3.32 4.84 19.79
C LYS A 183 -2.76 6.01 18.97
N ILE A 184 -2.52 5.84 17.66
CA ILE A 184 -2.08 6.95 16.78
C ILE A 184 -3.07 8.12 16.83
N VAL A 185 -4.37 7.85 16.76
CA VAL A 185 -5.41 8.89 16.77
C VAL A 185 -5.50 9.58 18.13
N ASP A 186 -5.42 8.84 19.22
CA ASP A 186 -5.48 9.38 20.58
C ASP A 186 -4.23 10.21 20.93
N ASP A 187 -3.03 9.76 20.54
CA ASP A 187 -1.77 10.49 20.74
C ASP A 187 -1.69 11.78 19.90
N LEU A 188 -2.38 11.81 18.74
CA LEU A 188 -2.61 13.04 17.98
C LEU A 188 -3.58 14.00 18.68
N GLY A 189 -4.33 13.51 19.67
CA GLY A 189 -5.37 14.23 20.41
C GLY A 189 -6.71 14.23 19.68
N GLY A 190 -7.01 13.21 18.89
CA GLY A 190 -8.19 13.07 18.04
C GLY A 190 -8.09 13.78 16.68
N VAL A 191 -8.88 13.31 15.71
CA VAL A 191 -8.93 13.78 14.32
C VAL A 191 -10.28 14.39 13.97
N GLU A 192 -10.29 15.43 13.13
CA GLU A 192 -11.53 16.07 12.68
C GLU A 192 -11.99 15.44 11.37
N VAL A 193 -13.21 14.92 11.34
CA VAL A 193 -13.80 14.20 10.21
C VAL A 193 -15.22 14.69 9.98
N ASP A 194 -15.58 14.96 8.72
CA ASP A 194 -16.97 15.16 8.32
C ASP A 194 -17.65 13.79 8.15
N VAL A 195 -18.42 13.38 9.16
CA VAL A 195 -19.05 12.06 9.20
C VAL A 195 -20.25 12.06 8.23
N PRO A 196 -20.28 11.19 7.21
CA PRO A 196 -21.24 11.32 6.10
C PRO A 196 -22.69 10.99 6.48
N VAL A 197 -22.89 10.21 7.53
CA VAL A 197 -24.18 9.62 7.94
C VAL A 197 -24.11 9.27 9.43
N GLU A 198 -25.24 9.43 10.12
CA GLU A 198 -25.38 9.06 11.53
C GLU A 198 -25.47 7.53 11.68
N PHE A 199 -24.79 6.95 12.66
CA PHE A 199 -24.87 5.52 12.95
C PHE A 199 -24.40 5.18 14.38
N THR A 200 -24.75 3.96 14.81
CA THR A 200 -24.28 3.34 16.05
C THR A 200 -23.51 2.07 15.70
N GLU A 201 -22.40 1.80 16.40
CA GLU A 201 -21.48 0.70 16.13
C GLU A 201 -20.85 0.19 17.44
N GLN A 202 -20.28 -1.02 17.39
CA GLN A 202 -19.49 -1.57 18.50
C GLN A 202 -18.08 -0.97 18.62
N ASP A 203 -17.49 -1.04 19.83
CA ASP A 203 -16.09 -0.65 20.07
C ASP A 203 -15.08 -1.74 19.64
N SER A 204 -13.79 -1.51 19.90
CA SER A 204 -12.72 -2.49 19.66
C SER A 204 -12.75 -3.72 20.58
N ASN A 205 -13.55 -3.71 21.65
CA ASN A 205 -13.74 -4.82 22.59
C ASN A 205 -15.01 -5.64 22.29
N ASP A 206 -15.65 -5.39 21.14
CA ASP A 206 -16.93 -5.97 20.72
C ASP A 206 -18.12 -5.65 21.67
N ASN A 207 -18.05 -4.52 22.41
CA ASN A 207 -19.20 -3.99 23.16
C ASN A 207 -20.22 -3.40 22.18
N ALA A 208 -21.38 -4.01 22.06
CA ALA A 208 -22.46 -3.54 21.19
C ALA A 208 -22.96 -2.14 21.61
N GLU A 209 -23.31 -1.33 20.60
CA GLU A 209 -23.86 0.03 20.75
C GLU A 209 -22.99 1.01 21.57
N ALA A 210 -21.69 0.74 21.71
CA ALA A 210 -20.78 1.54 22.51
C ALA A 210 -20.39 2.89 21.87
N ILE A 211 -20.51 3.02 20.54
CA ILE A 211 -20.10 4.21 19.79
C ILE A 211 -21.28 4.71 18.96
N HIS A 212 -21.62 5.98 19.08
CA HIS A 212 -22.62 6.67 18.28
C HIS A 212 -21.99 7.90 17.64
N LEU A 213 -22.05 8.01 16.32
CA LEU A 213 -21.56 9.18 15.58
C LEU A 213 -22.73 9.85 14.85
N GLU A 214 -22.85 11.16 15.03
CA GLU A 214 -23.83 11.97 14.30
C GLU A 214 -23.38 12.20 12.85
N LYS A 215 -24.24 12.81 12.02
CA LYS A 215 -23.82 13.32 10.70
C LYS A 215 -23.18 14.71 10.84
N GLY A 216 -22.01 14.91 10.24
CA GLY A 216 -21.32 16.19 10.14
C GLY A 216 -19.93 16.20 10.77
N VAL A 217 -19.30 17.38 10.77
CA VAL A 217 -17.94 17.60 11.29
C VAL A 217 -17.88 17.33 12.79
N GLN A 218 -17.15 16.27 13.16
CA GLN A 218 -16.89 15.87 14.54
C GLN A 218 -15.41 15.63 14.76
N LYS A 219 -14.98 15.76 16.02
CA LYS A 219 -13.63 15.46 16.46
C LYS A 219 -13.59 14.06 17.09
N LEU A 220 -13.17 13.08 16.30
CA LEU A 220 -13.17 11.68 16.67
C LEU A 220 -11.91 11.29 17.47
N ASN A 221 -12.10 10.51 18.54
CA ASN A 221 -11.05 9.75 19.22
C ASN A 221 -10.69 8.46 18.44
N GLY A 222 -9.76 7.66 18.96
CA GLY A 222 -9.28 6.45 18.27
C GLY A 222 -10.33 5.36 18.08
N GLU A 223 -11.20 5.13 19.05
CA GLU A 223 -12.31 4.17 18.95
C GLU A 223 -13.36 4.66 17.94
N GLU A 224 -13.77 5.93 18.04
CA GLU A 224 -14.72 6.57 17.13
C GLU A 224 -14.24 6.56 15.66
N ALA A 225 -12.96 6.91 15.43
CA ALA A 225 -12.35 6.86 14.12
C ALA A 225 -12.22 5.42 13.59
N LEU A 226 -12.00 4.45 14.48
CA LEU A 226 -11.94 3.03 14.11
C LEU A 226 -13.33 2.49 13.73
N ALA A 227 -14.36 2.83 14.48
CA ALA A 227 -15.75 2.48 14.18
C ALA A 227 -16.16 3.01 12.80
N LEU A 228 -15.86 4.28 12.51
CA LEU A 228 -16.09 4.87 11.20
C LEU A 228 -15.33 4.13 10.07
N ALA A 229 -14.08 3.71 10.30
CA ALA A 229 -13.29 2.97 9.32
C ALA A 229 -13.71 1.49 9.14
N ARG A 230 -14.34 0.88 10.16
CA ARG A 230 -14.73 -0.54 10.18
C ARG A 230 -16.17 -0.79 9.77
N THR A 231 -17.08 0.14 10.01
CA THR A 231 -18.54 -0.11 9.91
C THR A 231 -18.97 -0.69 8.57
N ARG A 232 -19.87 -1.68 8.64
CA ARG A 232 -20.46 -2.39 7.50
C ARG A 232 -22.00 -2.38 7.51
N HIS A 233 -22.60 -1.85 8.56
CA HIS A 233 -24.05 -1.94 8.78
C HIS A 233 -24.86 -0.89 8.00
N ILE A 234 -24.18 0.01 7.28
CA ILE A 234 -24.76 1.20 6.67
C ILE A 234 -24.87 1.09 5.14
N ASP A 235 -23.86 0.54 4.47
CA ASP A 235 -23.72 0.53 3.00
C ASP A 235 -22.63 -0.44 2.47
N SER A 236 -22.11 -0.20 1.27
CA SER A 236 -21.25 -1.11 0.49
C SER A 236 -19.75 -1.04 0.85
N ASP A 237 -18.98 -2.05 0.41
CA ASP A 237 -17.52 -2.12 0.63
C ASP A 237 -16.78 -0.89 0.09
N ALA A 238 -17.24 -0.34 -1.05
CA ALA A 238 -16.71 0.89 -1.65
C ALA A 238 -16.89 2.11 -0.73
N MET A 239 -18.06 2.25 -0.09
CA MET A 239 -18.32 3.33 0.87
C MET A 239 -17.50 3.16 2.16
N ARG A 240 -17.29 1.92 2.64
CA ARG A 240 -16.30 1.67 3.71
C ARG A 240 -14.89 2.10 3.27
N GLY A 241 -14.51 1.83 2.03
CA GLY A 241 -13.27 2.33 1.43
C GLY A 241 -13.16 3.87 1.48
N GLN A 242 -14.25 4.60 1.24
CA GLN A 242 -14.30 6.06 1.37
C GLN A 242 -14.17 6.54 2.81
N ARG A 243 -14.80 5.86 3.79
CA ARG A 243 -14.61 6.17 5.22
C ARG A 243 -13.15 5.96 5.66
N GLN A 244 -12.53 4.88 5.22
CA GLN A 244 -11.10 4.64 5.45
C GLN A 244 -10.23 5.76 4.84
N GLN A 245 -10.57 6.28 3.66
CA GLN A 245 -9.91 7.45 3.07
C GLN A 245 -10.12 8.72 3.90
N LEU A 246 -11.34 9.02 4.36
CA LEU A 246 -11.63 10.20 5.21
C LEU A 246 -10.81 10.18 6.50
N VAL A 247 -10.74 9.03 7.15
CA VAL A 247 -9.98 8.83 8.40
C VAL A 247 -8.47 9.00 8.16
N ILE A 248 -7.92 8.39 7.10
CA ILE A 248 -6.50 8.54 6.76
C ILE A 248 -6.16 9.97 6.32
N GLU A 249 -7.04 10.64 5.57
CA GLU A 249 -6.91 12.06 5.21
C GLU A 249 -6.84 12.95 6.45
N ALA A 250 -7.71 12.72 7.43
CA ALA A 250 -7.73 13.47 8.69
C ALA A 250 -6.47 13.21 9.54
N ILE A 251 -5.99 11.96 9.60
CA ILE A 251 -4.71 11.61 10.25
C ILE A 251 -3.54 12.32 9.56
N LEU A 252 -3.45 12.31 8.23
CA LEU A 252 -2.40 12.99 7.47
C LEU A 252 -2.42 14.51 7.71
N LYS A 253 -3.59 15.15 7.63
CA LYS A 253 -3.77 16.57 7.97
C LYS A 253 -3.29 16.87 9.39
N LYS A 254 -3.63 16.03 10.38
CA LYS A 254 -3.18 16.20 11.77
C LYS A 254 -1.67 16.06 11.94
N LEU A 255 -1.05 15.06 11.29
CA LEU A 255 0.40 14.82 11.29
C LEU A 255 1.20 15.96 10.63
N THR A 256 0.64 16.62 9.61
CA THR A 256 1.27 17.76 8.93
C THR A 256 1.05 19.12 9.61
N SER A 257 0.17 19.20 10.61
CA SER A 257 -0.12 20.47 11.31
C SER A 257 1.06 21.00 12.15
N VAL A 258 1.07 22.32 12.40
CA VAL A 258 2.17 23.00 13.10
C VAL A 258 2.32 22.47 14.53
N GLY A 259 3.52 21.99 14.87
CA GLY A 259 3.84 21.40 16.16
C GLY A 259 3.76 19.87 16.21
N SER A 260 3.36 19.19 15.12
CA SER A 260 3.26 17.73 15.10
C SER A 260 4.61 16.99 15.00
N VAL A 261 5.73 17.62 14.64
CA VAL A 261 7.03 16.92 14.52
C VAL A 261 7.50 16.27 15.83
N THR A 262 7.28 16.93 16.97
CA THR A 262 7.55 16.32 18.30
C THR A 262 6.53 15.25 18.66
N LYS A 263 5.27 15.40 18.22
CA LYS A 263 4.24 14.36 18.39
C LYS A 263 4.56 13.11 17.58
N VAL A 264 4.99 13.23 16.32
CA VAL A 264 5.39 12.10 15.46
C VAL A 264 6.46 11.26 16.14
N GLY A 265 7.47 11.92 16.75
CA GLY A 265 8.51 11.21 17.49
C GLY A 265 7.97 10.42 18.70
N ASN A 266 7.03 10.99 19.44
CA ASN A 266 6.37 10.30 20.55
C ASN A 266 5.46 9.17 20.07
N ILE A 267 4.57 9.42 19.09
CA ILE A 267 3.65 8.44 18.51
C ILE A 267 4.40 7.18 18.09
N ILE A 268 5.50 7.33 17.35
CA ILE A 268 6.32 6.21 16.86
C ILE A 268 6.90 5.37 18.01
N ASP A 269 7.36 6.02 19.09
CA ASP A 269 7.87 5.38 20.30
C ASP A 269 6.76 4.66 21.09
N ASP A 270 5.58 5.28 21.13
CA ASP A 270 4.38 4.82 21.81
C ASP A 270 3.70 3.61 21.12
N ILE A 271 3.83 3.48 19.79
CA ILE A 271 3.36 2.32 19.01
C ILE A 271 4.49 1.34 18.63
N ASN A 272 5.68 1.50 19.21
CA ASN A 272 6.86 0.68 18.94
C ASN A 272 6.53 -0.83 19.05
N GLY A 273 6.79 -1.59 17.97
CA GLY A 273 6.46 -3.02 17.86
C GLY A 273 5.00 -3.35 17.53
N GLN A 274 4.12 -2.36 17.39
CA GLN A 274 2.70 -2.54 16.99
C GLN A 274 2.42 -2.12 15.53
N PHE A 275 3.33 -1.37 14.90
CA PHE A 275 3.33 -1.08 13.48
C PHE A 275 4.58 -1.68 12.80
N VAL A 276 4.51 -1.89 11.49
CA VAL A 276 5.61 -2.44 10.68
C VAL A 276 5.76 -1.60 9.40
N THR A 277 6.98 -1.21 9.04
CA THR A 277 7.24 -0.36 7.86
C THR A 277 8.66 -0.56 7.32
N ASN A 278 8.91 -0.18 6.07
CA ASN A 278 10.27 0.01 5.52
C ASN A 278 10.67 1.50 5.45
N LEU A 279 9.89 2.42 6.04
CA LEU A 279 10.24 3.83 6.16
C LEU A 279 11.31 4.02 7.24
N THR A 280 12.34 4.82 6.95
CA THR A 280 13.20 5.37 8.00
C THR A 280 12.56 6.59 8.66
N PHE A 281 13.03 7.00 9.84
CA PHE A 281 12.55 8.23 10.49
C PHE A 281 12.75 9.47 9.60
N ASP A 282 13.85 9.52 8.84
CA ASP A 282 14.13 10.61 7.90
C ASP A 282 13.19 10.58 6.69
N ASP A 283 12.77 9.38 6.22
CA ASP A 283 11.73 9.24 5.21
C ASP A 283 10.38 9.76 5.74
N MET A 284 10.00 9.39 6.98
CA MET A 284 8.79 9.88 7.64
C MET A 284 8.79 11.42 7.80
N LEU A 285 9.90 12.01 8.26
CA LEU A 285 10.04 13.46 8.38
C LEU A 285 10.03 14.16 7.01
N SER A 286 10.45 13.49 5.95
CA SER A 286 10.39 14.02 4.58
C SER A 286 8.95 14.19 4.08
N PHE A 287 7.99 13.39 4.55
CA PHE A 287 6.57 13.59 4.22
C PHE A 287 5.98 14.88 4.81
N TYR A 288 6.54 15.43 5.89
CA TYR A 288 6.10 16.74 6.42
C TYR A 288 6.23 17.87 5.39
N LYS A 289 7.15 17.75 4.41
CA LYS A 289 7.32 18.74 3.33
C LYS A 289 6.19 18.75 2.29
N TYR A 290 5.35 17.71 2.26
CA TYR A 290 4.14 17.70 1.45
C TYR A 290 3.05 18.57 2.11
N GLY A 291 3.14 18.79 3.43
CA GLY A 291 2.48 19.88 4.14
C GLY A 291 0.97 19.72 4.37
N SER A 292 0.42 20.61 5.20
CA SER A 292 -1.03 20.69 5.49
C SER A 292 -1.89 21.03 4.29
N ASP A 293 -1.27 21.62 3.27
CA ASP A 293 -1.93 22.24 2.12
C ASP A 293 -1.85 21.34 0.87
N SER A 294 -1.32 20.12 1.00
CA SER A 294 -1.42 19.10 -0.06
C SER A 294 -2.88 18.78 -0.33
N GLU A 295 -3.29 18.96 -1.59
CA GLU A 295 -4.57 18.41 -2.05
C GLU A 295 -4.49 16.87 -2.03
N ILE A 296 -5.39 16.25 -1.27
CA ILE A 296 -5.54 14.79 -1.16
C ILE A 296 -6.72 14.38 -2.03
N GLU A 297 -6.42 13.86 -3.21
CA GLU A 297 -7.39 13.37 -4.17
C GLU A 297 -7.71 11.89 -3.88
N LYS A 298 -8.98 11.58 -3.64
CA LYS A 298 -9.45 10.24 -3.25
C LYS A 298 -9.94 9.47 -4.47
N LEU A 299 -9.26 8.37 -4.78
CA LEU A 299 -9.57 7.51 -5.92
C LEU A 299 -10.17 6.17 -5.44
N GLN A 300 -10.96 5.52 -6.29
CA GLN A 300 -11.51 4.19 -6.03
C GLN A 300 -11.33 3.31 -7.27
N ILE A 301 -11.03 2.03 -7.06
CA ILE A 301 -11.18 1.03 -8.12
C ILE A 301 -12.68 0.85 -8.37
N GLN A 302 -13.10 1.01 -9.63
CA GLN A 302 -14.46 0.71 -10.09
C GLN A 302 -14.55 -0.75 -10.57
N GLY A 303 -15.75 -1.33 -10.55
CA GLY A 303 -15.95 -2.75 -10.77
C GLY A 303 -17.33 -3.23 -10.34
N ASP A 304 -17.60 -4.50 -10.65
CA ASP A 304 -18.88 -5.19 -10.44
C ASP A 304 -18.80 -6.17 -9.25
N ASP A 305 -19.94 -6.36 -8.57
CA ASP A 305 -20.14 -7.46 -7.63
C ASP A 305 -20.09 -8.82 -8.36
N CYS A 306 -19.36 -9.77 -7.78
CA CYS A 306 -19.06 -11.04 -8.40
C CYS A 306 -19.24 -12.22 -7.43
N TYR A 307 -19.82 -13.31 -7.88
CA TYR A 307 -20.02 -14.52 -7.09
C TYR A 307 -19.48 -15.74 -7.84
N MET A 308 -18.63 -16.55 -7.20
CA MET A 308 -17.99 -17.73 -7.81
C MET A 308 -18.17 -18.95 -6.91
N ALA A 309 -18.47 -20.13 -7.50
CA ALA A 309 -18.46 -21.38 -6.75
C ALA A 309 -17.02 -21.89 -6.55
N LYS A 310 -16.85 -22.90 -5.70
CA LYS A 310 -15.53 -23.46 -5.40
C LYS A 310 -14.97 -24.18 -6.63
N GLY A 311 -13.95 -23.57 -7.25
CA GLY A 311 -13.27 -24.10 -8.44
C GLY A 311 -13.59 -23.35 -9.72
N ASP A 312 -14.57 -22.43 -9.71
CA ASP A 312 -14.87 -21.57 -10.85
C ASP A 312 -13.78 -20.50 -11.04
N ASP A 313 -13.50 -20.12 -12.28
CA ASP A 313 -12.77 -18.90 -12.66
C ASP A 313 -13.67 -17.88 -13.39
N THR A 314 -14.97 -18.17 -13.54
CA THR A 314 -15.97 -17.34 -14.20
C THR A 314 -16.93 -16.66 -13.23
N CYS A 315 -17.11 -15.36 -13.38
CA CYS A 315 -17.97 -14.55 -12.54
C CYS A 315 -19.48 -14.76 -12.78
N SER A 316 -20.26 -14.97 -11.72
CA SER A 316 -21.74 -14.87 -11.73
C SER A 316 -22.20 -13.58 -11.05
N LYS A 317 -23.25 -12.93 -11.57
CA LYS A 317 -23.93 -11.81 -10.89
C LYS A 317 -24.99 -12.26 -9.87
N SER A 318 -25.31 -13.55 -9.81
CA SER A 318 -26.29 -14.09 -8.87
C SER A 318 -25.64 -14.62 -7.59
N ALA A 319 -26.01 -14.01 -6.46
CA ALA A 319 -25.67 -14.50 -5.13
C ALA A 319 -26.38 -15.84 -4.80
N GLY A 320 -25.85 -16.59 -3.84
CA GLY A 320 -26.45 -17.82 -3.33
C GLY A 320 -25.89 -19.13 -3.91
N GLY A 321 -26.32 -20.25 -3.32
CA GLY A 321 -25.86 -21.60 -3.69
C GLY A 321 -24.42 -21.91 -3.25
N GLY A 322 -23.97 -21.36 -2.12
CA GLY A 322 -22.60 -21.57 -1.60
C GLY A 322 -21.51 -20.81 -2.35
N ARG A 323 -21.87 -19.89 -3.27
CA ARG A 323 -20.91 -19.04 -3.98
C ARG A 323 -20.28 -18.01 -3.05
N THR A 324 -18.98 -17.80 -3.21
CA THR A 324 -18.20 -16.78 -2.49
C THR A 324 -18.27 -15.46 -3.24
N TYR A 325 -18.51 -14.37 -2.51
CA TYR A 325 -18.48 -12.99 -3.04
C TYR A 325 -17.04 -12.54 -3.33
N TYR A 326 -16.85 -11.79 -4.41
CA TYR A 326 -15.64 -11.10 -4.84
C TYR A 326 -16.03 -9.73 -5.43
N TYR A 327 -15.10 -8.78 -5.44
CA TYR A 327 -15.23 -7.55 -6.21
C TYR A 327 -14.41 -7.71 -7.49
N ASN A 328 -15.02 -7.57 -8.67
CA ASN A 328 -14.32 -7.74 -9.95
C ASN A 328 -14.07 -6.37 -10.61
N PRO A 329 -12.81 -5.86 -10.63
CA PRO A 329 -12.50 -4.56 -11.21
C PRO A 329 -12.90 -4.45 -12.68
N ASP A 330 -13.43 -3.29 -13.06
CA ASP A 330 -13.53 -2.94 -14.46
C ASP A 330 -12.13 -2.71 -15.03
N LYS A 331 -11.79 -3.39 -16.14
CA LYS A 331 -10.44 -3.34 -16.73
C LYS A 331 -10.06 -1.95 -17.23
N LYS A 332 -11.02 -1.18 -17.76
CA LYS A 332 -10.79 0.13 -18.35
C LYS A 332 -10.60 1.17 -17.25
N GLU A 333 -11.42 1.14 -16.21
CA GLU A 333 -11.26 2.07 -15.08
C GLU A 333 -10.02 1.73 -14.24
N LEU A 334 -9.69 0.44 -14.07
CA LEU A 334 -8.40 0.02 -13.51
C LEU A 334 -7.21 0.56 -14.34
N ALA A 335 -7.33 0.57 -15.68
CA ALA A 335 -6.31 1.12 -16.57
C ALA A 335 -6.18 2.65 -16.47
N ASN A 336 -7.31 3.36 -16.35
CA ASN A 336 -7.35 4.81 -16.14
C ASN A 336 -6.62 5.17 -14.84
N VAL A 337 -7.08 4.62 -13.71
CA VAL A 337 -6.52 4.87 -12.36
C VAL A 337 -5.05 4.48 -12.29
N THR A 338 -4.65 3.36 -12.89
CA THR A 338 -3.23 2.98 -13.00
C THR A 338 -2.40 4.05 -13.68
N ASN A 339 -2.83 4.52 -14.86
CA ASN A 339 -2.06 5.47 -15.64
C ASN A 339 -2.01 6.84 -14.99
N GLU A 340 -3.06 7.21 -14.28
CA GLU A 340 -3.10 8.40 -13.44
C GLU A 340 -2.08 8.34 -12.29
N LEU A 341 -2.04 7.25 -11.53
CA LEU A 341 -1.05 7.03 -10.46
C LEU A 341 0.38 6.93 -10.99
N ARG A 342 0.60 6.24 -12.12
CA ARG A 342 1.92 6.17 -12.77
C ARG A 342 2.41 7.55 -13.21
N THR A 343 1.53 8.34 -13.83
CA THR A 343 1.84 9.72 -14.23
C THR A 343 2.14 10.59 -13.01
N HIS A 344 1.39 10.45 -11.92
CA HIS A 344 1.63 11.14 -10.65
C HIS A 344 3.01 10.80 -10.06
N LEU A 345 3.48 9.55 -10.20
CA LEU A 345 4.82 9.12 -9.82
C LEU A 345 5.94 9.48 -10.82
N GLY A 346 5.62 10.16 -11.93
CA GLY A 346 6.59 10.49 -13.00
C GLY A 346 7.03 9.29 -13.84
N LEU A 347 6.20 8.25 -13.93
CA LEU A 347 6.46 7.02 -14.66
C LEU A 347 5.70 7.00 -16.00
N PRO A 348 6.22 6.32 -17.04
CA PRO A 348 5.51 6.17 -18.31
C PRO A 348 4.21 5.38 -18.14
N ALA A 349 3.18 5.73 -18.92
CA ALA A 349 1.91 5.01 -18.95
C ALA A 349 2.10 3.51 -19.26
N TYR A 350 1.27 2.68 -18.65
CA TYR A 350 1.19 1.25 -18.87
C TYR A 350 0.08 0.92 -19.89
N THR A 351 0.46 0.20 -20.95
CA THR A 351 -0.36 0.01 -22.16
C THR A 351 -0.78 -1.44 -22.41
N LYS A 352 -0.44 -2.39 -21.52
CA LYS A 352 -0.58 -3.83 -21.76
C LYS A 352 -1.84 -4.48 -21.16
N PHE A 353 -2.81 -3.69 -20.70
CA PHE A 353 -4.03 -4.17 -20.03
C PHE A 353 -4.82 -5.25 -20.79
N ASP A 354 -4.83 -5.19 -22.12
CA ASP A 354 -5.55 -6.17 -22.94
C ASP A 354 -4.83 -7.52 -23.02
N SER A 355 -3.48 -7.52 -22.95
CA SER A 355 -2.63 -8.67 -23.26
C SER A 355 -2.59 -9.77 -22.19
N ASP A 356 -2.96 -9.47 -20.94
CA ASP A 356 -3.03 -10.46 -19.86
C ASP A 356 -4.31 -11.34 -19.93
N SER A 357 -5.19 -11.15 -20.93
CA SER A 357 -6.38 -11.99 -21.15
C SER A 357 -6.17 -13.19 -22.07
N ASP A 358 -5.30 -13.08 -23.09
CA ASP A 358 -5.30 -13.99 -24.26
C ASP A 358 -4.17 -15.02 -24.28
N SER A 359 -3.22 -14.97 -23.35
CA SER A 359 -2.08 -15.90 -23.28
C SER A 359 -2.43 -17.36 -22.94
N LYS A 360 -3.73 -17.72 -22.86
CA LYS A 360 -4.22 -19.07 -22.58
C LYS A 360 -5.05 -19.73 -23.70
N LYS A 361 -5.05 -19.18 -24.93
CA LYS A 361 -5.67 -19.79 -26.12
C LYS A 361 -4.74 -19.87 -27.34
N THR A 362 -3.65 -20.63 -27.25
CA THR A 362 -3.06 -21.41 -28.38
C THR A 362 -1.83 -22.23 -27.95
N LYS A 363 -2.03 -23.42 -27.40
CA LYS A 363 -1.04 -24.52 -27.41
C LYS A 363 -1.73 -25.90 -27.45
N GLU A 364 -2.57 -26.10 -28.44
CA GLU A 364 -2.97 -27.43 -28.91
C GLU A 364 -3.45 -27.32 -30.37
N SER A 365 -3.37 -28.41 -31.14
CA SER A 365 -3.58 -28.48 -32.61
C SER A 365 -2.53 -27.77 -33.50
N LYS A 366 -1.30 -28.31 -33.50
CA LYS A 366 -0.57 -28.52 -34.76
C LYS A 366 -0.04 -29.96 -34.79
N SER A 367 -0.90 -30.88 -35.21
CA SER A 367 -0.44 -32.15 -35.78
C SER A 367 0.01 -31.85 -37.21
N GLU A 368 1.31 -31.89 -37.47
CA GLU A 368 1.84 -31.77 -38.81
C GLU A 368 1.49 -33.04 -39.60
N ASN A 369 0.69 -32.86 -40.65
CA ASN A 369 0.47 -33.88 -41.67
C ASN A 369 1.26 -33.48 -42.92
N SER A 370 2.55 -33.78 -42.92
CA SER A 370 3.44 -33.63 -44.08
C SER A 370 3.52 -34.98 -44.80
N SER A 371 2.79 -35.07 -45.91
CA SER A 371 2.90 -36.19 -46.84
C SER A 371 3.99 -35.90 -47.86
N GLU A 372 5.09 -36.65 -47.81
CA GLU A 372 6.02 -36.77 -48.94
C GLU A 372 5.92 -38.18 -49.53
N ARG A 373 5.82 -38.23 -50.86
CA ARG A 373 5.90 -39.44 -51.68
C ARG A 373 7.25 -39.46 -52.40
N GLU A 374 7.62 -40.65 -52.85
CA GLU A 374 8.77 -40.96 -53.73
C GLU A 374 10.14 -40.87 -53.02
N SER A 375 10.93 -41.94 -52.97
CA SER A 375 11.25 -42.78 -54.12
C SER A 375 11.74 -44.18 -53.70
N SER A 376 11.41 -45.17 -54.50
CA SER A 376 12.12 -46.45 -54.53
C SER A 376 13.36 -46.31 -55.43
N ASN A 377 14.50 -46.83 -54.97
CA ASN A 377 15.42 -47.48 -55.89
C ASN A 377 16.32 -48.51 -55.22
N HIS A 378 16.52 -49.62 -55.92
CA HIS A 378 17.38 -50.73 -55.52
C HIS A 378 18.87 -50.33 -55.57
N GLU A 379 19.66 -50.93 -54.68
CA GLU A 379 21.00 -51.39 -55.06
C GLU A 379 21.19 -52.86 -54.65
N VAL A 380 22.04 -53.58 -55.39
CA VAL A 380 22.11 -55.06 -55.42
C VAL A 380 23.53 -55.55 -55.14
N LYS A 381 23.66 -56.55 -54.26
CA LYS A 381 24.74 -57.55 -53.98
C LYS A 381 24.68 -57.83 -52.46
N ASN A 382 24.83 -59.02 -51.88
CA ASN A 382 25.24 -60.38 -52.30
C ASN A 382 24.79 -61.34 -51.14
N LYS A 383 24.73 -62.69 -51.19
CA LYS A 383 25.10 -63.75 -52.14
C LYS A 383 24.40 -65.08 -51.71
N ASN A 384 24.50 -66.13 -52.53
CA ASN A 384 24.21 -67.56 -52.25
C ASN A 384 22.72 -68.00 -52.23
N LYS A 385 22.35 -69.25 -52.57
CA LYS A 385 22.67 -70.16 -53.71
C LYS A 385 21.91 -71.49 -53.50
N ASN A 386 21.39 -72.09 -54.59
CA ASN A 386 20.69 -73.41 -54.68
C ASN A 386 19.31 -73.48 -53.96
N SER A 387 18.36 -74.35 -54.35
CA SER A 387 18.02 -75.03 -55.63
C SER A 387 16.70 -75.81 -55.43
N SER A 388 16.08 -76.32 -56.51
CA SER A 388 14.95 -77.30 -56.52
C SER A 388 13.62 -76.75 -55.94
N GLU A 389 12.48 -76.82 -56.65
CA GLU A 389 11.60 -78.01 -56.83
C GLU A 389 11.04 -78.47 -55.45
N ASP A 390 9.74 -78.71 -55.26
CA ASP A 390 8.66 -79.00 -56.23
C ASP A 390 7.25 -78.84 -55.58
N THR A 391 6.16 -79.10 -56.33
CA THR A 391 4.80 -79.63 -55.93
C THR A 391 4.31 -79.63 -54.45
N GLU A 392 3.01 -79.57 -54.08
CA GLU A 392 1.69 -79.36 -54.70
C GLU A 392 0.62 -79.36 -53.56
N THR A 393 -0.64 -78.98 -53.85
CA THR A 393 -1.91 -79.40 -53.18
C THR A 393 -2.23 -79.28 -51.67
N SER A 394 -3.45 -78.76 -51.45
CA SER A 394 -4.55 -79.31 -50.62
C SER A 394 -4.60 -79.15 -49.08
N SER A 395 -5.44 -78.19 -48.66
CA SER A 395 -6.74 -78.38 -47.95
C SER A 395 -6.86 -78.91 -46.50
N ASN A 396 -7.91 -78.38 -45.84
CA ASN A 396 -8.69 -78.89 -44.69
C ASN A 396 -8.30 -78.45 -43.27
N ASP A 397 -9.10 -77.50 -42.75
CA ASP A 397 -10.12 -77.65 -41.69
C ASP A 397 -9.82 -78.30 -40.33
N ASN A 398 -10.45 -77.66 -39.32
CA ASN A 398 -10.61 -78.04 -37.90
C ASN A 398 -9.35 -77.87 -37.03
N GLU A 399 -9.45 -77.46 -35.76
CA GLU A 399 -10.60 -77.41 -34.83
C GLU A 399 -10.56 -76.15 -33.93
#